data_AF-A0A1E4ME95-F1
#
_entry.id   AF-A0A1E4ME95-F1
#
_cell.length_a   1.000
_cell.length_b   1.000
_cell.length_c   1.000
_cell.angle_alpha   90.00
_cell.angle_beta   90.00
_cell.angle_gamma   90.00
#
_symmetry.space_group_name_H-M   'P 1'
#
loop_
_entity.id
_entity.type
_entity.pdbx_description
1 polymer ?
#
loop_
_entity_poly.entity_id
_entity_poly.type
_entity_poly.pdbx_seq_one_letter_code
_entity_poly.pdbx_strand_id
1 'polypeptide(L)'
;MPPEKDWRVSPDEAGDDALQYSDIAIGYVSRNEQYRTDYHRALGRVKRGAITADEATAGLVRRWGISFHAAPAFAFDPKLAVARPDLSPASIVLAPALPDIGAVPGLDMKMLGAVRARTRIGDFLHLILADTDGDAHLWVSGSLDRPLAMMLPIGSDPITRLAAAERLSRRLGGLAAGPPPLRPTPFRRRHLLTLLQVLDGIQAGATRKELAAALIDGDVCAYNAADWTESRERKRISRWIAEAVELRDGGYIRLLRGG
;
A
#
# COMPACT_ATOMS: atom_id res chain seq x y z
N MET A 1 -10.86 -13.66 -6.07
CA MET A 1 -10.84 -13.39 -4.62
C MET A 1 -9.39 -13.46 -4.19
N PRO A 2 -8.86 -12.60 -3.31
CA PRO A 2 -7.71 -13.03 -2.50
C PRO A 2 -8.11 -14.39 -1.89
N PRO A 3 -7.22 -15.39 -1.86
CA PRO A 3 -7.57 -16.69 -1.29
C PRO A 3 -8.19 -16.49 0.09
N GLU A 4 -9.24 -17.25 0.38
CA GLU A 4 -9.93 -17.27 1.67
C GLU A 4 -8.91 -17.73 2.71
N LYS A 5 -8.18 -16.77 3.27
CA LYS A 5 -7.11 -17.03 4.22
C LYS A 5 -7.77 -17.15 5.59
N ASP A 6 -7.50 -18.22 6.31
CA ASP A 6 -7.97 -18.34 7.69
C ASP A 6 -7.46 -17.13 8.48
N TRP A 7 -8.40 -16.27 8.87
CA TRP A 7 -8.11 -15.01 9.55
C TRP A 7 -7.44 -15.22 10.90
N ARG A 8 -7.49 -16.44 11.44
CA ARG A 8 -6.82 -16.83 12.69
C ARG A 8 -5.31 -17.00 12.54
N VAL A 9 -4.82 -17.22 11.31
CA VAL A 9 -3.39 -17.35 11.05
C VAL A 9 -2.74 -15.97 11.03
N SER A 10 -1.66 -15.81 11.80
CA SER A 10 -0.93 -14.55 11.84
C SER A 10 -0.38 -14.19 10.45
N PRO A 11 -0.57 -12.95 9.97
CA PRO A 11 0.00 -12.51 8.70
C PRO A 11 1.54 -12.54 8.70
N ASP A 12 2.17 -12.53 9.88
CA ASP A 12 3.63 -12.48 10.07
C ASP A 12 4.34 -13.79 9.71
N GLU A 13 3.64 -14.92 9.53
CA GLU A 13 4.30 -16.17 9.08
C GLU A 13 4.75 -16.11 7.61
N ALA A 14 4.40 -15.05 6.88
CA ALA A 14 4.84 -14.78 5.51
C ALA A 14 5.90 -13.66 5.42
N GLY A 15 6.85 -13.61 6.35
CA GLY A 15 8.27 -13.24 6.09
C GLY A 15 8.62 -11.95 5.35
N ASP A 16 7.77 -10.93 5.30
CA ASP A 16 8.09 -9.68 4.60
C ASP A 16 8.24 -8.51 5.57
N ASP A 17 9.39 -8.47 6.27
CA ASP A 17 9.80 -7.36 7.14
C ASP A 17 10.02 -6.04 6.37
N ALA A 18 9.87 -6.06 5.04
CA ALA A 18 9.93 -4.89 4.19
C ALA A 18 8.57 -4.21 3.97
N LEU A 19 7.45 -4.74 4.50
CA LEU A 19 6.12 -4.15 4.33
C LEU A 19 6.10 -2.67 4.74
N GLN A 20 5.81 -1.82 3.77
CA GLN A 20 5.64 -0.38 3.95
C GLN A 20 4.21 -0.07 4.35
N TYR A 21 3.98 1.15 4.83
CA TYR A 21 2.61 1.58 5.13
C TYR A 21 1.68 1.54 3.91
N SER A 22 2.18 1.75 2.69
CA SER A 22 1.39 1.61 1.45
C SER A 22 0.88 0.20 1.23
N ASP A 23 1.72 -0.80 1.51
CA ASP A 23 1.41 -2.22 1.33
C ASP A 23 0.35 -2.68 2.34
N ILE A 24 0.35 -2.07 3.53
CA ILE A 24 -0.67 -2.29 4.55
C ILE A 24 -1.96 -1.52 4.20
N ALA A 25 -1.85 -0.28 3.71
CA ALA A 25 -2.99 0.57 3.36
C ALA A 25 -3.88 -0.04 2.27
N ILE A 26 -3.28 -0.64 1.23
CA ILE A 26 -4.03 -1.35 0.19
C ILE A 26 -4.82 -2.53 0.79
N GLY A 27 -4.27 -3.19 1.81
CA GLY A 27 -4.95 -4.23 2.58
C GLY A 27 -6.29 -3.75 3.17
N TYR A 28 -6.32 -2.55 3.76
CA TYR A 28 -7.54 -1.98 4.33
C TYR A 28 -8.58 -1.61 3.27
N VAL A 29 -8.21 -0.80 2.28
CA VAL A 29 -9.17 -0.35 1.26
C VAL A 29 -9.70 -1.51 0.43
N SER A 30 -8.90 -2.56 0.19
CA SER A 30 -9.34 -3.77 -0.53
C SER A 30 -10.47 -4.55 0.17
N ARG A 31 -10.68 -4.30 1.47
CA ARG A 31 -11.78 -4.88 2.27
C ARG A 31 -13.02 -3.97 2.32
N ASN A 32 -12.95 -2.76 1.79
CA ASN A 32 -14.12 -1.89 1.65
C ASN A 32 -15.02 -2.38 0.50
N GLU A 33 -16.33 -2.54 0.77
CA GLU A 33 -17.29 -3.10 -0.19
C GLU A 33 -17.48 -2.22 -1.44
N GLN A 34 -17.48 -0.90 -1.25
CA GLN A 34 -17.63 0.05 -2.34
C GLN A 34 -16.38 0.05 -3.23
N TYR A 35 -15.18 -0.01 -2.63
CA TYR A 35 -13.94 -0.18 -3.38
C TYR A 35 -13.95 -1.48 -4.19
N ARG A 36 -14.32 -2.61 -3.58
CA ARG A 36 -14.39 -3.91 -4.29
C ARG A 36 -15.35 -3.87 -5.47
N THR A 37 -16.51 -3.25 -5.28
CA THR A 37 -17.50 -3.07 -6.34
C THR A 37 -16.94 -2.23 -7.49
N ASP A 38 -16.28 -1.12 -7.19
CA ASP A 38 -15.65 -0.27 -8.18
C ASP A 38 -14.51 -0.98 -8.92
N TYR A 39 -13.66 -1.71 -8.19
CA TYR A 39 -12.54 -2.46 -8.73
C TYR A 39 -13.03 -3.56 -9.68
N HIS A 40 -14.01 -4.37 -9.26
CA HIS A 40 -14.62 -5.39 -10.12
C HIS A 40 -15.28 -4.80 -11.37
N ARG A 41 -15.96 -3.66 -11.23
CA ARG A 41 -16.56 -2.95 -12.37
C ARG A 41 -15.49 -2.49 -13.35
N ALA A 42 -14.41 -1.88 -12.87
CA ALA A 42 -13.29 -1.44 -13.69
C ALA A 42 -12.64 -2.63 -14.41
N LEU A 43 -12.32 -3.70 -13.67
CA LEU A 43 -11.75 -4.94 -14.21
C LEU A 43 -12.65 -5.58 -15.27
N GLY A 44 -13.96 -5.58 -15.05
CA GLY A 44 -14.94 -6.08 -16.03
C GLY A 44 -14.93 -5.27 -17.33
N ARG A 45 -14.75 -3.94 -17.26
CA ARG A 45 -14.61 -3.09 -18.45
C ARG A 45 -13.30 -3.38 -19.21
N VAL A 46 -12.20 -3.61 -18.48
CA VAL A 46 -10.91 -4.01 -19.10
C VAL A 46 -11.04 -5.35 -19.81
N LYS A 47 -11.67 -6.36 -19.18
CA LYS A 47 -11.89 -7.68 -19.79
C LYS A 47 -12.73 -7.63 -21.08
N ARG A 48 -13.63 -6.66 -21.21
CA ARG A 48 -14.43 -6.43 -22.42
C ARG A 48 -13.75 -5.53 -23.45
N GLY A 49 -12.52 -5.07 -23.20
CA GLY A 49 -11.81 -4.14 -24.07
C GLY A 49 -12.40 -2.72 -24.11
N ALA A 50 -13.27 -2.36 -23.16
CA ALA A 50 -13.93 -1.06 -23.16
C ALA A 50 -13.04 0.08 -22.66
N ILE A 51 -12.01 -0.25 -21.88
CA ILE A 51 -10.92 0.64 -21.43
C ILE A 51 -9.66 -0.19 -21.26
N THR A 52 -8.50 0.46 -21.27
CA THR A 52 -7.21 -0.18 -20.96
C THR A 52 -7.05 -0.43 -19.46
N ALA A 53 -6.15 -1.34 -19.09
CA ALA A 53 -5.79 -1.59 -17.68
C ALA A 53 -5.21 -0.33 -17.01
N ASP A 54 -4.45 0.46 -17.76
CA ASP A 54 -3.83 1.71 -17.32
C ASP A 54 -4.90 2.77 -16.99
N GLU A 55 -5.89 2.98 -17.87
CA GLU A 55 -7.02 3.88 -17.63
C GLU A 55 -7.87 3.44 -16.43
N ALA A 56 -8.13 2.14 -16.31
CA ALA A 56 -8.86 1.57 -15.18
C ALA A 56 -8.11 1.80 -13.86
N THR A 57 -6.81 1.53 -13.84
CA THR A 57 -5.93 1.76 -12.69
C THR A 57 -5.91 3.25 -12.32
N ALA A 58 -5.74 4.13 -13.30
CA ALA A 58 -5.74 5.57 -13.08
C ALA A 58 -7.05 6.09 -12.50
N GLY A 59 -8.20 5.57 -12.96
CA GLY A 59 -9.51 5.92 -12.42
C GLY A 59 -9.68 5.51 -10.95
N LEU A 60 -9.24 4.30 -10.60
CA LEU A 60 -9.30 3.77 -9.24
C LEU A 60 -8.36 4.55 -8.30
N VAL A 61 -7.10 4.76 -8.70
CA VAL A 61 -6.10 5.53 -7.94
C VAL A 61 -6.57 6.96 -7.70
N ARG A 62 -7.18 7.61 -8.71
CA ARG A 62 -7.71 8.97 -8.58
C ARG A 62 -8.82 9.05 -7.52
N ARG A 63 -9.73 8.08 -7.52
CA ARG A 63 -10.90 8.03 -6.63
C ARG A 63 -10.53 7.63 -5.20
N TRP A 64 -9.71 6.59 -5.06
CA TRP A 64 -9.43 5.94 -3.78
C TRP A 64 -8.07 6.29 -3.19
N GLY A 65 -7.24 7.06 -3.88
CA GLY A 65 -5.90 7.42 -3.42
C GLY A 65 -4.86 6.31 -3.61
N ILE A 66 -5.26 5.04 -3.53
CA ILE A 66 -4.43 3.87 -3.80
C ILE A 66 -5.29 2.78 -4.46
N SER A 67 -4.69 1.97 -5.33
CA SER A 67 -5.35 0.79 -5.90
C SER A 67 -4.34 -0.24 -6.40
N PHE A 68 -4.77 -1.49 -6.58
CA PHE A 68 -4.03 -2.44 -7.41
C PHE A 68 -4.08 -2.04 -8.88
N HIS A 69 -3.08 -2.50 -9.65
CA HIS A 69 -3.17 -2.54 -11.11
C HIS A 69 -4.43 -3.32 -11.53
N ALA A 70 -5.17 -2.79 -12.50
CA ALA A 70 -6.43 -3.36 -13.00
C ALA A 70 -6.23 -4.29 -14.21
N ALA A 71 -5.03 -4.83 -14.39
CA ALA A 71 -4.73 -5.82 -15.43
C ALA A 71 -5.32 -7.19 -15.03
N PRO A 72 -6.13 -7.87 -15.88
CA PRO A 72 -6.78 -9.12 -15.53
C PRO A 72 -5.86 -10.24 -15.03
N ALA A 73 -4.64 -10.33 -15.56
CA ALA A 73 -3.66 -11.34 -15.17
C ALA A 73 -3.08 -11.13 -13.76
N PHE A 74 -3.15 -9.91 -13.22
CA PHE A 74 -2.54 -9.51 -11.95
C PHE A 74 -3.54 -8.83 -11.01
N ALA A 75 -4.83 -9.12 -11.20
CA ALA A 75 -5.88 -8.48 -10.41
C ALA A 75 -5.69 -8.80 -8.92
N PHE A 76 -5.83 -7.78 -8.08
CA PHE A 76 -5.61 -7.86 -6.62
C PHE A 76 -4.19 -8.23 -6.17
N ASP A 77 -3.16 -8.12 -7.02
CA ASP A 77 -1.78 -8.36 -6.59
C ASP A 77 -1.29 -7.21 -5.69
N PRO A 78 -1.06 -7.45 -4.39
CA PRO A 78 -0.60 -6.40 -3.47
C PRO A 78 0.78 -5.85 -3.81
N LYS A 79 1.63 -6.61 -4.52
CA LYS A 79 2.94 -6.11 -4.97
C LYS A 79 2.84 -5.13 -6.13
N LEU A 80 1.65 -4.99 -6.72
CA LEU A 80 1.34 -4.05 -7.79
C LEU A 80 0.38 -2.96 -7.32
N ALA A 81 0.39 -2.65 -6.02
CA ALA A 81 -0.34 -1.52 -5.48
C ALA A 81 0.34 -0.20 -5.87
N VAL A 82 -0.46 0.80 -6.21
CA VAL A 82 0.01 2.13 -6.59
C VAL A 82 -0.81 3.20 -5.88
N ALA A 83 -0.13 4.07 -5.16
CA ALA A 83 -0.71 5.20 -4.43
C ALA A 83 -0.41 6.51 -5.16
N ARG A 84 -1.34 7.46 -5.10
CA ARG A 84 -1.13 8.80 -5.66
C ARG A 84 0.11 9.47 -5.04
N PRO A 85 0.95 10.15 -5.83
CA PRO A 85 2.19 10.76 -5.33
C PRO A 85 1.95 11.94 -4.37
N ASP A 86 0.77 12.57 -4.38
CA ASP A 86 0.39 13.61 -3.42
C ASP A 86 -0.01 13.06 -2.04
N LEU A 87 -0.41 11.79 -1.97
CA LEU A 87 -0.76 11.08 -0.73
C LEU A 87 0.38 10.20 -0.20
N SER A 88 1.33 9.81 -1.06
CA SER A 88 2.49 8.99 -0.73
C SER A 88 3.79 9.79 -0.87
N PRO A 89 4.29 10.44 0.20
CA PRO A 89 5.54 11.19 0.15
C PRO A 89 6.79 10.32 -0.03
N ALA A 90 6.68 9.00 0.17
CA ALA A 90 7.73 8.04 -0.18
C ALA A 90 7.85 7.79 -1.70
N SER A 91 6.85 8.20 -2.49
CA SER A 91 6.91 8.16 -3.95
C SER A 91 7.70 9.35 -4.49
N ILE A 92 8.57 9.10 -5.47
CA ILE A 92 9.40 10.13 -6.11
C ILE A 92 8.78 10.52 -7.42
N VAL A 93 8.65 11.82 -7.67
CA VAL A 93 8.23 12.35 -8.97
C VAL A 93 9.45 12.88 -9.70
N LEU A 94 9.70 12.37 -10.90
CA LEU A 94 10.64 12.91 -11.85
C LEU A 94 9.88 13.78 -12.85
N ALA A 95 10.44 14.96 -13.13
CA ALA A 95 9.96 15.85 -14.18
C ALA A 95 11.13 16.26 -15.07
N PRO A 96 10.89 16.82 -16.27
CA PRO A 96 11.96 17.33 -17.11
C PRO A 96 12.82 18.33 -16.34
N ALA A 97 14.13 18.13 -16.37
CA ALA A 97 15.06 19.07 -15.77
C ALA A 97 15.02 20.41 -16.51
N LEU A 98 15.31 21.50 -15.79
CA LEU A 98 15.55 22.78 -16.43
C LEU A 98 16.81 22.68 -17.31
N PRO A 99 16.87 23.43 -18.43
CA PRO A 99 18.06 23.50 -19.25
C PRO A 99 19.31 23.86 -18.43
N ASP A 100 20.45 23.28 -18.80
CA ASP A 100 21.79 23.63 -18.30
C ASP A 100 22.08 23.34 -16.81
N ILE A 101 21.21 22.63 -16.08
CA ILE A 101 21.45 22.22 -14.68
C ILE A 101 22.32 20.94 -14.59
N GLY A 102 23.20 20.69 -15.57
CA GLY A 102 24.13 19.54 -15.54
C GLY A 102 23.46 18.16 -15.49
N ALA A 103 22.20 18.06 -15.96
CA ALA A 103 21.45 16.82 -15.93
C ALA A 103 21.97 15.83 -17.00
N VAL A 104 22.27 14.60 -16.57
CA VAL A 104 22.78 13.51 -17.42
C VAL A 104 21.77 13.20 -18.55
N PRO A 105 22.22 12.83 -19.77
CA PRO A 105 21.32 12.45 -20.85
C PRO A 105 20.50 11.22 -20.48
N GLY A 106 19.20 11.44 -20.24
CA GLY A 106 18.21 10.39 -20.01
C GLY A 106 18.46 9.54 -18.75
N LEU A 107 17.41 8.89 -18.26
CA LEU A 107 17.50 7.92 -17.18
C LEU A 107 17.64 6.51 -17.79
N ASP A 108 18.83 5.92 -17.73
CA ASP A 108 19.03 4.55 -18.19
C ASP A 108 18.24 3.58 -17.30
N MET A 109 17.28 2.88 -17.89
CA MET A 109 16.46 1.87 -17.24
C MET A 109 17.29 0.76 -16.58
N LYS A 110 18.51 0.49 -17.06
CA LYS A 110 19.41 -0.50 -16.42
C LYS A 110 19.88 -0.02 -15.04
N MET A 111 20.07 1.28 -14.85
CA MET A 111 20.47 1.86 -13.56
C MET A 111 19.34 1.82 -12.53
N LEU A 112 18.09 1.66 -12.97
CA LEU A 112 16.94 1.48 -12.08
C LEU A 112 16.87 0.07 -11.49
N GLY A 113 17.66 -0.88 -11.98
CA GLY A 113 17.63 -2.26 -11.52
C GLY A 113 16.34 -2.99 -11.91
N ALA A 114 15.92 -3.97 -11.09
CA ALA A 114 14.73 -4.76 -11.38
C ALA A 114 13.44 -3.92 -11.30
N VAL A 115 12.67 -3.88 -12.38
CA VAL A 115 11.36 -3.23 -12.45
C VAL A 115 10.28 -4.28 -12.28
N ARG A 116 9.51 -4.18 -11.19
CA ARG A 116 8.39 -5.10 -10.92
C ARG A 116 7.18 -4.78 -11.79
N ALA A 117 6.92 -3.48 -11.97
CA ALA A 117 5.73 -3.02 -12.69
C ALA A 117 6.01 -1.72 -13.45
N ARG A 118 5.32 -1.58 -14.58
CA ARG A 118 5.29 -0.38 -15.40
C ARG A 118 3.85 -0.14 -15.83
N THR A 119 3.32 1.05 -15.56
CA THR A 119 1.95 1.43 -15.94
C THR A 119 1.88 2.91 -16.29
N ARG A 120 1.03 3.29 -17.23
CA ARG A 120 0.65 4.69 -17.45
C ARG A 120 -0.49 5.05 -16.50
N ILE A 121 -0.37 6.17 -15.80
CA ILE A 121 -1.43 6.70 -14.93
C ILE A 121 -1.64 8.17 -15.27
N GLY A 122 -2.65 8.44 -16.11
CA GLY A 122 -2.80 9.76 -16.73
C GLY A 122 -1.56 10.12 -17.54
N ASP A 123 -0.99 11.29 -17.28
CA ASP A 123 0.21 11.77 -17.98
C ASP A 123 1.53 11.28 -17.39
N PHE A 124 1.47 10.47 -16.33
CA PHE A 124 2.64 9.92 -15.67
C PHE A 124 2.90 8.48 -16.11
N LEU A 125 4.18 8.15 -16.26
CA LEU A 125 4.66 6.78 -16.25
C LEU A 125 4.99 6.41 -14.80
N HIS A 126 4.29 5.42 -14.23
CA HIS A 126 4.59 4.90 -12.91
C HIS A 126 5.40 3.60 -13.02
N LEU A 127 6.46 3.51 -12.22
CA LEU A 127 7.34 2.37 -12.10
C LEU A 127 7.40 1.90 -10.65
N ILE A 128 7.32 0.59 -10.44
CA ILE A 128 7.63 -0.06 -9.17
C ILE A 128 9.00 -0.71 -9.31
N LEU A 129 9.99 -0.19 -8.60
CA LEU A 129 11.35 -0.72 -8.59
C LEU A 129 11.45 -1.74 -7.47
N ALA A 130 11.70 -3.00 -7.82
CA ALA A 130 11.87 -4.07 -6.85
C ALA A 130 13.13 -3.84 -6.02
N ASP A 131 13.02 -3.97 -4.70
CA ASP A 131 14.15 -3.82 -3.79
C ASP A 131 13.97 -4.77 -2.59
N THR A 132 15.05 -5.39 -2.13
CA THR A 132 15.01 -6.32 -0.99
C THR A 132 14.64 -5.62 0.31
N ASP A 133 14.98 -4.33 0.43
CA ASP A 133 14.58 -3.52 1.57
C ASP A 133 13.16 -2.93 1.36
N GLY A 134 12.46 -3.24 0.27
CA GLY A 134 11.08 -2.80 0.03
C GLY A 134 10.98 -1.85 -1.15
N ASP A 135 9.99 -2.04 -2.01
CA ASP A 135 9.97 -1.42 -3.33
C ASP A 135 10.00 0.12 -3.31
N ALA A 136 10.55 0.73 -4.37
CA ALA A 136 10.50 2.17 -4.58
C ALA A 136 9.50 2.53 -5.68
N HIS A 137 8.70 3.57 -5.45
CA HIS A 137 7.69 4.03 -6.41
C HIS A 137 8.16 5.31 -7.10
N LEU A 138 8.31 5.23 -8.43
CA LEU A 138 8.77 6.33 -9.26
C LEU A 138 7.66 6.77 -10.22
N TRP A 139 7.40 8.06 -10.27
CA TRP A 139 6.45 8.70 -11.18
C TRP A 139 7.21 9.59 -12.13
N VAL A 140 7.09 9.38 -13.44
CA VAL A 140 7.81 10.17 -14.44
C VAL A 140 6.82 10.98 -15.24
N SER A 141 6.95 12.30 -15.15
CA SER A 141 6.30 13.26 -16.04
C SER A 141 7.21 13.49 -17.24
N GLY A 142 6.70 13.26 -18.45
CA GLY A 142 7.48 13.38 -19.69
C GLY A 142 8.21 12.11 -20.10
N SER A 143 9.35 12.26 -20.79
CA SER A 143 10.13 11.13 -21.35
C SER A 143 11.35 10.80 -20.48
N LEU A 144 11.63 9.51 -20.34
CA LEU A 144 12.84 8.98 -19.73
C LEU A 144 14.11 9.29 -20.55
N ASP A 145 13.97 9.56 -21.86
CA ASP A 145 15.10 9.85 -22.75
C ASP A 145 15.60 11.29 -22.64
N ARG A 146 14.92 12.12 -21.85
CA ARG A 146 15.29 13.52 -21.58
C ARG A 146 15.92 13.63 -20.20
N PRO A 147 16.75 14.66 -19.95
CA PRO A 147 17.24 14.90 -18.60
C PRO A 147 16.07 15.16 -17.63
N LEU A 148 16.11 14.49 -16.47
CA LEU A 148 15.06 14.53 -15.45
C LEU A 148 15.59 15.08 -14.13
N ALA A 149 14.73 15.73 -13.36
CA ALA A 149 14.98 16.19 -12.00
C ALA A 149 13.99 15.55 -11.03
N MET A 150 14.46 15.24 -9.81
CA MET A 150 13.60 14.81 -8.71
C MET A 150 12.85 16.02 -8.15
N MET A 151 11.52 15.93 -8.12
CA MET A 151 10.66 16.97 -7.59
C MET A 151 10.48 16.77 -6.09
N LEU A 152 10.88 17.78 -5.31
CA LEU A 152 10.68 17.85 -3.87
C LEU A 152 9.78 19.06 -3.55
N PRO A 153 8.45 18.86 -3.48
CA PRO A 153 7.53 19.94 -3.12
C PRO A 153 7.86 20.54 -1.76
N ILE A 154 7.83 21.87 -1.66
CA ILE A 154 8.04 22.59 -0.41
C ILE A 154 6.82 22.38 0.51
N GLY A 155 7.06 22.13 1.80
CA GLY A 155 6.05 22.13 2.87
C GLY A 155 5.51 20.76 3.28
N SER A 156 5.23 19.85 2.35
CA SER A 156 4.64 18.53 2.68
C SER A 156 5.71 17.43 2.84
N ASP A 157 5.77 16.83 4.02
CA ASP A 157 6.59 15.64 4.31
C ASP A 157 8.07 15.77 3.87
N PRO A 158 8.77 16.90 4.15
CA PRO A 158 10.05 17.22 3.53
C PRO A 158 11.15 16.20 3.83
N ILE A 159 11.22 15.71 5.08
CA ILE A 159 12.22 14.72 5.49
C ILE A 159 12.00 13.37 4.81
N THR A 160 10.75 12.92 4.74
CA THR A 160 10.37 11.67 4.06
C THR A 160 10.72 11.72 2.58
N ARG A 161 10.42 12.84 1.91
CA ARG A 161 10.72 13.03 0.48
C ARG A 161 12.22 13.11 0.21
N LEU A 162 12.97 13.79 1.09
CA LEU A 162 14.43 13.84 1.00
C LEU A 162 15.04 12.44 1.17
N ALA A 163 14.59 11.66 2.15
CA ALA A 163 15.05 10.29 2.35
C ALA A 163 14.68 9.38 1.15
N ALA A 164 13.51 9.55 0.54
CA ALA A 164 13.16 8.85 -0.70
C ALA A 164 14.10 9.23 -1.86
N ALA A 165 14.39 10.53 -2.03
CA ALA A 165 15.30 11.02 -3.06
C ALA A 165 16.75 10.53 -2.84
N GLU A 166 17.23 10.52 -1.60
CA GLU A 166 18.53 9.93 -1.23
C GLU A 166 18.58 8.45 -1.60
N ARG A 167 17.52 7.70 -1.25
CA ARG A 167 17.40 6.27 -1.58
C ARG A 167 17.48 6.00 -3.08
N LEU A 168 16.80 6.80 -3.90
CA LEU A 168 16.91 6.70 -5.36
C LEU A 168 18.31 7.10 -5.84
N SER A 169 18.91 8.14 -5.27
CA SER A 169 20.25 8.61 -5.65
C SER A 169 21.31 7.54 -5.37
N ARG A 170 21.24 6.87 -4.22
CA ARG A 170 22.10 5.72 -3.88
C ARG A 170 21.94 4.59 -4.91
N ARG A 171 20.69 4.24 -5.24
CA ARG A 171 20.38 3.19 -6.23
C ARG A 171 20.93 3.53 -7.62
N LEU A 172 20.73 4.75 -8.08
CA LEU A 172 21.29 5.24 -9.35
C LEU A 172 22.83 5.26 -9.33
N GLY A 173 23.44 5.51 -8.18
CA GLY A 173 24.89 5.39 -7.98
C GLY A 173 25.41 3.96 -7.84
N GLY A 174 24.56 2.93 -8.00
CA GLY A 174 24.94 1.52 -7.85
C GLY A 174 25.15 1.06 -6.41
N LEU A 175 24.74 1.87 -5.42
CA LEU A 175 24.80 1.53 -4.00
C LEU A 175 23.50 0.85 -3.56
N ALA A 176 23.57 0.08 -2.45
CA ALA A 176 22.36 -0.40 -1.78
C ALA A 176 21.46 0.79 -1.43
N ALA A 177 20.17 0.70 -1.77
CA ALA A 177 19.22 1.79 -1.57
C ALA A 177 18.98 2.05 -0.07
N GLY A 178 18.92 0.97 0.73
CA GLY A 178 18.56 1.01 2.14
C GLY A 178 17.03 0.97 2.37
N PRO A 179 16.59 1.05 3.64
CA PRO A 179 15.18 0.93 3.99
C PRO A 179 14.33 2.11 3.48
N PRO A 180 13.06 1.88 3.11
CA PRO A 180 12.10 2.92 2.78
C PRO A 180 11.86 3.89 3.95
N PRO A 181 11.56 5.16 3.67
CA PRO A 181 11.42 6.18 4.71
C PRO A 181 10.12 6.03 5.53
N LEU A 182 9.11 5.34 4.99
CA LEU A 182 7.81 5.11 5.65
C LEU A 182 7.59 3.62 5.92
N ARG A 183 8.36 3.07 6.85
CA ARG A 183 8.15 1.73 7.38
C ARG A 183 7.58 1.78 8.80
N PRO A 184 6.50 1.05 9.12
CA PRO A 184 6.03 0.91 10.49
C PRO A 184 7.08 0.23 11.37
N THR A 185 7.11 0.58 12.66
CA THR A 185 7.85 -0.21 13.65
C THR A 185 7.27 -1.63 13.74
N PRO A 186 8.04 -2.65 14.18
CA PRO A 186 7.53 -4.03 14.27
C PRO A 186 6.23 -4.15 15.10
N PHE A 187 6.15 -3.44 16.22
CA PHE A 187 4.95 -3.41 17.06
C PHE A 187 3.75 -2.79 16.32
N ARG A 188 3.94 -1.67 15.62
CA ARG A 188 2.88 -1.00 14.86
C ARG A 188 2.45 -1.85 13.67
N ARG A 189 3.39 -2.48 12.96
CA ARG A 189 3.14 -3.43 11.86
C ARG A 189 2.25 -4.57 12.35
N ARG A 190 2.65 -5.26 13.42
CA ARG A 190 1.88 -6.36 14.01
C ARG A 190 0.46 -5.91 14.38
N HIS A 191 0.31 -4.74 15.00
CA HIS A 191 -1.02 -4.20 15.34
C HIS A 191 -1.88 -3.98 14.10
N LEU A 192 -1.37 -3.29 13.07
CA LEU A 192 -2.12 -3.04 11.83
C LEU A 192 -2.51 -4.35 11.12
N LEU A 193 -1.60 -5.32 11.06
CA LEU A 193 -1.88 -6.65 10.51
C LEU A 193 -2.95 -7.39 11.32
N THR A 194 -2.94 -7.25 12.66
CA THR A 194 -3.99 -7.81 13.53
C THR A 194 -5.35 -7.18 13.24
N LEU A 195 -5.41 -5.87 13.00
CA LEU A 195 -6.65 -5.18 12.62
C LEU A 195 -7.18 -5.65 11.25
N LEU A 196 -6.31 -6.02 10.30
CA LEU A 196 -6.75 -6.67 9.06
C LEU A 196 -7.40 -8.04 9.34
N GLN A 197 -6.82 -8.84 10.25
CA GLN A 197 -7.44 -10.10 10.69
C GLN A 197 -8.81 -9.87 11.34
N VAL A 198 -8.98 -8.79 12.10
CA VAL A 198 -10.29 -8.41 12.65
C VAL A 198 -11.31 -8.20 11.54
N LEU A 199 -10.96 -7.48 10.48
CA LEU A 199 -11.86 -7.28 9.32
C LEU A 199 -12.18 -8.59 8.61
N ASP A 200 -11.17 -9.45 8.41
CA ASP A 200 -11.35 -10.75 7.77
C ASP A 200 -12.25 -11.66 8.60
N GLY A 201 -12.09 -11.66 9.92
CA GLY A 201 -12.94 -12.41 10.84
C GLY A 201 -14.38 -11.90 10.85
N ILE A 202 -14.61 -10.59 10.84
CA ILE A 202 -15.95 -10.01 10.68
C ILE A 202 -16.58 -10.46 9.35
N GLN A 203 -15.82 -10.41 8.24
CA GLN A 203 -16.29 -10.83 6.93
C GLN A 203 -16.63 -12.34 6.90
N ALA A 204 -15.90 -13.15 7.65
CA ALA A 204 -16.18 -14.57 7.85
C ALA A 204 -17.31 -14.87 8.84
N GLY A 205 -17.97 -13.85 9.41
CA GLY A 205 -19.08 -14.00 10.35
C GLY A 205 -18.66 -14.29 11.80
N ALA A 206 -17.38 -14.12 12.15
CA ALA A 206 -16.90 -14.35 13.51
C ALA A 206 -17.56 -13.39 14.51
N THR A 207 -17.99 -13.94 15.64
CA THR A 207 -18.50 -13.16 16.77
C THR A 207 -17.38 -12.38 17.45
N ARG A 208 -17.72 -11.33 18.19
CA ARG A 208 -16.74 -10.56 18.98
C ARG A 208 -15.99 -11.44 19.99
N LYS A 209 -16.66 -12.47 20.54
CA LYS A 209 -16.06 -13.41 21.49
C LYS A 209 -15.03 -14.30 20.79
N GLU A 210 -15.34 -14.83 19.61
CA GLU A 210 -14.39 -15.62 18.80
C GLU A 210 -13.19 -14.79 18.33
N LEU A 211 -13.42 -13.54 17.91
CA LEU A 211 -12.35 -12.61 17.54
C LEU A 211 -11.43 -12.32 18.74
N ALA A 212 -11.99 -12.08 19.92
CA ALA A 212 -11.21 -11.86 21.13
C ALA A 212 -10.43 -13.12 21.54
N ALA A 213 -11.07 -14.29 21.45
CA ALA A 213 -10.42 -15.57 21.77
C ALA A 213 -9.23 -15.86 20.85
N ALA A 214 -9.36 -15.60 19.55
CA ALA A 214 -8.30 -15.88 18.59
C ALA A 214 -7.16 -14.83 18.60
N LEU A 215 -7.48 -13.54 18.81
CA LEU A 215 -6.52 -12.44 18.58
C LEU A 215 -5.99 -11.79 19.85
N ILE A 216 -6.64 -12.01 21.00
CA ILE A 216 -6.28 -11.38 22.28
C ILE A 216 -5.84 -12.43 23.29
N ASP A 217 -6.73 -13.36 23.62
CA ASP A 217 -6.50 -14.37 24.66
C ASP A 217 -7.41 -15.60 24.46
N GLY A 218 -6.79 -16.77 24.28
CA GLY A 218 -7.50 -18.04 24.03
C GLY A 218 -8.44 -18.45 25.16
N ASP A 219 -8.19 -18.02 26.40
CA ASP A 219 -9.00 -18.38 27.56
C ASP A 219 -10.42 -17.79 27.50
N VAL A 220 -10.62 -16.75 26.67
CA VAL A 220 -11.94 -16.16 26.40
C VAL A 220 -12.94 -17.20 25.89
N CYS A 221 -12.49 -18.28 25.22
CA CYS A 221 -13.36 -19.38 24.81
C CYS A 221 -14.19 -19.93 25.98
N ALA A 222 -13.58 -20.07 27.15
CA ALA A 222 -14.19 -20.65 28.34
C ALA A 222 -15.11 -19.68 29.11
N TYR A 223 -15.11 -18.38 28.79
CA TYR A 223 -15.89 -17.39 29.55
C TYR A 223 -17.39 -17.65 29.45
N ASN A 224 -18.11 -17.57 30.58
CA ASN A 224 -19.57 -17.52 30.55
C ASN A 224 -20.07 -16.13 30.10
N ALA A 225 -21.39 -15.95 30.02
CA ALA A 225 -21.99 -14.69 29.56
C ALA A 225 -21.67 -13.48 30.45
N ALA A 226 -21.63 -13.67 31.77
CA ALA A 226 -21.32 -12.61 32.73
C ALA A 226 -19.83 -12.22 32.64
N ASP A 227 -18.94 -13.21 32.63
CA ASP A 227 -17.49 -13.01 32.51
C ASP A 227 -17.16 -12.27 31.20
N TRP A 228 -17.76 -12.68 30.08
CA TRP A 228 -17.59 -12.00 28.80
C TRP A 228 -18.05 -10.54 28.83
N THR A 229 -19.19 -10.27 29.46
CA THR A 229 -19.80 -8.93 29.48
C THR A 229 -18.89 -7.91 30.15
N GLU A 230 -18.28 -8.29 31.28
CA GLU A 230 -17.39 -7.42 32.08
C GLU A 230 -15.90 -7.53 31.67
N SER A 231 -15.55 -8.48 30.80
CA SER A 231 -14.18 -8.75 30.38
C SER A 231 -13.46 -7.54 29.77
N ARG A 232 -12.14 -7.46 30.01
CA ARG A 232 -11.27 -6.46 29.37
C ARG A 232 -11.08 -6.78 27.89
N GLU A 233 -11.15 -8.04 27.52
CA GLU A 233 -11.02 -8.58 26.18
C GLU A 233 -12.16 -8.10 25.29
N ARG A 234 -13.41 -8.11 25.79
CA ARG A 234 -14.57 -7.52 25.09
C ARG A 234 -14.38 -6.03 24.80
N LYS A 235 -13.88 -5.26 25.77
CA LYS A 235 -13.61 -3.82 25.59
C LYS A 235 -12.47 -3.60 24.59
N ARG A 236 -11.41 -4.41 24.66
CA ARG A 236 -10.26 -4.34 23.74
C ARG A 236 -10.65 -4.69 22.31
N ILE A 237 -11.35 -5.81 22.08
CA ILE A 237 -11.76 -6.19 20.72
C ILE A 237 -12.74 -5.17 20.14
N SER A 238 -13.63 -4.57 20.95
CA SER A 238 -14.54 -3.52 20.47
C SER A 238 -13.78 -2.30 19.96
N ARG A 239 -12.68 -1.91 20.63
CA ARG A 239 -11.79 -0.82 20.15
C ARG A 239 -11.07 -1.20 18.87
N TRP A 240 -10.56 -2.43 18.77
CA TRP A 240 -9.90 -2.91 17.55
C TRP A 240 -10.85 -2.97 16.36
N ILE A 241 -12.10 -3.41 16.57
CA ILE A 241 -13.13 -3.39 15.53
C ILE A 241 -13.38 -1.95 15.04
N ALA A 242 -13.53 -1.00 15.96
CA ALA A 242 -13.73 0.41 15.60
C ALA A 242 -12.54 0.99 14.82
N GLU A 243 -11.31 0.74 15.28
CA GLU A 243 -10.08 1.18 14.59
C GLU A 243 -9.94 0.55 13.20
N ALA A 244 -10.22 -0.75 13.09
CA ALA A 244 -10.11 -1.47 11.82
C ALA A 244 -11.14 -0.99 10.78
N VAL A 245 -12.38 -0.74 11.20
CA VAL A 245 -13.44 -0.20 10.35
C VAL A 245 -13.09 1.23 9.90
N GLU A 246 -12.61 2.07 10.80
CA GLU A 246 -12.21 3.44 10.47
C GLU A 246 -11.03 3.45 9.47
N LEU A 247 -10.03 2.58 9.67
CA LEU A 247 -8.93 2.42 8.71
C LEU A 247 -9.44 1.93 7.35
N ARG A 248 -10.36 0.97 7.29
CA ARG A 248 -10.97 0.48 6.05
C ARG A 248 -11.72 1.57 5.29
N ASP A 249 -12.47 2.42 6.00
CA ASP A 249 -13.44 3.34 5.42
C ASP A 249 -12.89 4.75 5.13
N GLY A 250 -11.57 4.89 5.09
CA GLY A 250 -10.87 6.11 4.66
C GLY A 250 -9.60 6.39 5.46
N GLY A 251 -9.51 5.87 6.69
CA GLY A 251 -8.35 6.04 7.55
C GLY A 251 -7.06 5.46 6.97
N TYR A 252 -7.12 4.52 6.01
CA TYR A 252 -5.92 4.02 5.33
C TYR A 252 -5.12 5.12 4.62
N ILE A 253 -5.73 6.27 4.27
CA ILE A 253 -5.03 7.39 3.63
C ILE A 253 -3.93 7.96 4.54
N ARG A 254 -4.12 8.03 5.87
CA ARG A 254 -3.06 8.50 6.78
C ARG A 254 -1.87 7.54 6.83
N LEU A 255 -2.09 6.23 6.62
CA LEU A 255 -1.00 5.27 6.53
C LEU A 255 -0.07 5.60 5.36
N LEU A 256 -0.61 6.06 4.22
CA LEU A 256 0.22 6.46 3.06
C LEU A 256 1.25 7.56 3.39
N ARG A 257 1.02 8.32 4.47
CA ARG A 257 1.90 9.38 4.98
C ARG A 257 2.74 8.99 6.20
N GLY A 258 2.63 7.76 6.70
CA GLY A 258 3.37 7.30 7.88
C GLY A 258 2.51 6.96 9.11
N GLY A 259 1.18 7.14 9.00
CA GLY A 259 0.20 6.74 10.01
C GLY A 259 -0.18 7.79 11.03
#